data_AF-A0A956JRQ4-F1
#
_entry.id   AF-A0A956JRQ4-F1
#
_cell.length_a   1.000
_cell.length_b   1.000
_cell.length_c   1.000
_cell.angle_alpha   90.00
_cell.angle_beta   90.00
_cell.angle_gamma   90.00
#
_symmetry.space_group_name_H-M   'P 1'
#
loop_
_entity.id
_entity.type
_entity.pdbx_description
1 polymer ?
#
loop_
_entity_poly.entity_id
_entity_poly.type
_entity_poly.pdbx_seq_one_letter_code
_entity_poly.pdbx_strand_id
1 'polypeptide(L)'
;MSNALTVTALAWLVCWAPRPAYACRCAEKSAREHFAAAQHVFVARASAPEVHGPSDRVIAKLPRHRRWALLRRRSRSYTLAVLHVLKGKPGLAFAHGTRAVERCVRNFSKDEIALVYVDAKNRIKLCDGNALLSTMLARQLPETLELAGASARKLTPRDLVAALSLGGVIDRAPDASRAYKRVRFAARWAGKVARFQAARAMLTASPKARDVEVHRVLVHETRRKRGRALILVEASTVASTTLHRVLLLRRGARRGYVLLHRFTLHGCAQRLTCLEDGACTARDGSCVVTATAHCQRSKGCKNAGRCTARGGKCVLEGEADCRRSTPCVENGKCTALRGRCVIGGPADCADAHDCKRRGRCTFDKKSAACVVGSDADCRSSEACTNQGRCKRKSPEVCVK
;
A
#
# COMPACT_ATOMS: atom_id res chain seq x y z
N MET A 1 10.01 -15.09 31.45
CA MET A 1 10.52 -13.78 30.99
C MET A 1 11.60 -14.08 29.96
N SER A 2 11.34 -13.82 28.68
CA SER A 2 12.30 -14.11 27.59
C SER A 2 12.29 -12.91 26.65
N ASN A 3 13.46 -12.31 26.50
CA ASN A 3 13.69 -11.06 25.78
C ASN A 3 13.39 -11.24 24.29
N ALA A 4 12.48 -10.41 23.75
CA ALA A 4 12.36 -10.20 22.33
C ALA A 4 13.67 -9.58 21.82
N LEU A 5 14.41 -10.29 20.97
CA LEU A 5 15.49 -9.71 20.17
C LEU A 5 14.85 -8.86 19.07
N THR A 6 14.33 -7.69 19.44
CA THR A 6 14.12 -6.60 18.50
C THR A 6 15.51 -6.16 18.02
N VAL A 7 15.91 -6.57 16.82
CA VAL A 7 17.09 -6.02 16.17
C VAL A 7 16.70 -4.64 15.64
N THR A 8 16.82 -3.63 16.50
CA THR A 8 16.67 -2.23 16.11
C THR A 8 17.95 -1.82 15.38
N ALA A 9 17.92 -1.83 14.05
CA ALA A 9 19.01 -1.28 13.24
C ALA A 9 18.80 0.24 13.10
N LEU A 10 19.63 1.04 13.77
CA LEU A 10 19.67 2.49 13.59
C LEU A 10 20.51 2.81 12.35
N ALA A 11 19.85 3.27 11.28
CA ALA A 11 20.53 3.71 10.07
C ALA A 11 20.52 5.25 10.00
N TRP A 12 21.68 5.85 9.72
CA TRP A 12 21.79 7.27 9.45
C TRP A 12 22.00 7.46 7.96
N LEU A 13 20.93 7.84 7.26
CA LEU A 13 21.05 8.43 5.93
C LEU A 13 21.36 9.93 6.10
N VAL A 14 22.26 10.50 5.32
CA VAL A 14 22.51 11.95 5.35
C VAL A 14 22.27 12.47 3.95
N CYS A 15 21.06 12.98 3.71
CA CYS A 15 20.61 13.36 2.37
C CYS A 15 20.60 14.87 2.11
N TRP A 16 21.48 15.37 1.26
CA TRP A 16 21.58 16.80 0.92
C TRP A 16 20.46 17.23 -0.04
N ALA A 17 19.67 18.26 0.31
CA ALA A 17 18.57 18.72 -0.55
C ALA A 17 19.05 19.41 -1.85
N PRO A 18 18.60 19.01 -3.06
CA PRO A 18 18.96 19.67 -4.31
C PRO A 18 17.84 20.56 -4.90
N ARG A 19 18.25 21.32 -5.92
CA ARG A 19 17.51 22.29 -6.75
C ARG A 19 16.16 21.75 -7.30
N PRO A 20 15.15 22.60 -7.56
CA PRO A 20 14.12 22.24 -8.53
C PRO A 20 14.73 22.29 -9.95
N ALA A 21 14.38 21.34 -10.81
CA ALA A 21 14.65 21.31 -12.26
C ALA A 21 15.92 20.61 -12.83
N TYR A 22 16.60 19.73 -12.09
CA TYR A 22 17.34 18.64 -12.76
C TYR A 22 16.85 17.31 -12.22
N ALA A 23 16.09 16.58 -13.05
CA ALA A 23 15.82 15.17 -12.81
C ALA A 23 17.18 14.48 -12.62
N CYS A 24 17.33 13.77 -11.51
CA CYS A 24 18.49 12.93 -11.29
C CYS A 24 18.64 11.97 -12.47
N ARG A 25 19.64 12.21 -13.31
CA ARG A 25 20.07 11.24 -14.32
C ARG A 25 20.89 10.17 -13.61
N CYS A 26 20.20 9.28 -12.91
CA CYS A 26 20.80 7.99 -12.60
C CYS A 26 20.99 7.30 -13.96
N ALA A 27 22.17 6.74 -14.23
CA ALA A 27 22.32 5.85 -15.37
C ALA A 27 21.31 4.71 -15.21
N GLU A 28 20.44 4.52 -16.21
CA GLU A 28 19.45 3.45 -16.18
C GLU A 28 20.18 2.11 -16.22
N LYS A 29 20.37 1.53 -15.05
CA LYS A 29 20.75 0.12 -14.91
C LYS A 29 19.48 -0.70 -14.71
N SER A 30 19.48 -1.90 -15.24
CA SER A 30 18.42 -2.86 -15.01
C SER A 30 18.39 -3.29 -13.53
N ALA A 31 17.22 -3.74 -13.06
CA ALA A 31 17.11 -4.33 -11.73
C ALA A 31 18.07 -5.52 -11.54
N ARG A 32 18.34 -6.27 -12.61
CA ARG A 32 19.29 -7.37 -12.63
C ARG A 32 20.73 -6.93 -12.36
N GLU A 33 21.17 -5.84 -12.96
CA GLU A 33 22.51 -5.28 -12.73
C GLU A 33 22.67 -4.77 -11.30
N HIS A 34 21.65 -4.11 -10.75
CA HIS A 34 21.65 -3.70 -9.35
C HIS A 34 21.67 -4.90 -8.40
N PHE A 35 20.84 -5.91 -8.65
CA PHE A 35 20.79 -7.11 -7.84
C PHE A 35 22.11 -7.90 -7.90
N ALA A 36 22.77 -7.95 -9.07
CA ALA A 36 24.06 -8.59 -9.24
C ALA A 36 25.16 -7.85 -8.46
N ALA A 37 25.23 -6.53 -8.58
CA ALA A 37 26.24 -5.69 -7.95
C ALA A 37 26.07 -5.55 -6.42
N ALA A 38 24.84 -5.69 -5.89
CA ALA A 38 24.57 -5.57 -4.46
C ALA A 38 25.09 -6.78 -3.67
N GLN A 39 25.77 -6.53 -2.54
CA GLN A 39 26.14 -7.59 -1.60
C GLN A 39 24.94 -8.01 -0.75
N HIS A 40 24.09 -7.05 -0.38
CA HIS A 40 22.84 -7.29 0.33
C HIS A 40 21.66 -6.64 -0.39
N VAL A 41 20.54 -7.36 -0.42
CA VAL A 41 19.27 -6.83 -0.94
C VAL A 41 18.19 -7.18 0.07
N PHE A 42 17.44 -6.18 0.52
CA PHE A 42 16.36 -6.39 1.48
C PHE A 42 15.17 -5.48 1.19
N VAL A 43 14.00 -5.93 1.62
CA VAL A 43 12.79 -5.11 1.67
C VAL A 43 12.73 -4.48 3.05
N ALA A 44 12.62 -3.16 3.12
CA ALA A 44 12.55 -2.43 4.38
C ALA A 44 11.42 -1.40 4.36
N ARG A 45 10.92 -1.07 5.56
CA ARG A 45 9.99 0.02 5.81
C ARG A 45 10.74 1.23 6.36
N ALA A 46 10.55 2.39 5.77
CA ALA A 46 11.16 3.64 6.23
C ALA A 46 10.41 4.27 7.40
N SER A 47 11.16 4.78 8.39
CA SER A 47 10.63 5.67 9.42
C SER A 47 10.29 7.05 8.85
N ALA A 48 9.67 7.90 9.67
CA ALA A 48 9.60 9.32 9.34
C ALA A 48 11.03 9.88 9.16
N PRO A 49 11.26 10.78 8.18
CA PRO A 49 12.53 11.45 8.03
C PRO A 49 12.83 12.33 9.24
N GLU A 50 14.02 12.17 9.81
CA GLU A 50 14.57 13.15 10.72
C GLU A 50 15.36 14.18 9.90
N VAL A 51 14.98 15.46 10.02
CA VAL A 51 15.63 16.55 9.30
C VAL A 51 16.72 17.15 10.17
N HIS A 52 17.97 16.97 9.76
CA HIS A 52 19.14 17.54 10.42
C HIS A 52 19.56 18.84 9.72
N GLY A 53 19.75 19.90 10.49
CA GLY A 53 20.18 21.21 10.01
C GLY A 53 19.40 22.37 10.63
N PRO A 54 19.60 23.60 10.14
CA PRO A 54 18.94 24.78 10.70
C PRO A 54 17.42 24.67 10.53
N SER A 55 16.67 25.01 11.57
CA SER A 55 15.20 25.00 11.54
C SER A 55 14.64 26.01 10.53
N ASP A 56 13.40 25.80 10.07
CA ASP A 56 12.76 26.70 9.09
C ASP A 56 12.69 28.14 9.60
N ARG A 57 12.53 28.32 10.92
CA ARG A 57 12.54 29.62 11.58
C ARG A 57 13.90 30.34 11.41
N VAL A 58 15.01 29.61 11.52
CA VAL A 58 16.35 30.18 11.33
C VAL A 58 16.57 30.54 9.86
N ILE A 59 16.14 29.69 8.94
CA ILE A 59 16.27 29.95 7.49
C ILE A 59 15.40 31.15 7.07
N ALA A 60 14.19 31.28 7.61
CA ALA A 60 13.28 32.38 7.27
C ALA A 60 13.85 33.76 7.65
N LYS A 61 14.66 33.85 8.71
CA LYS A 61 15.29 35.13 9.13
C LYS A 61 16.45 35.58 8.24
N LEU A 62 16.94 34.74 7.34
CA LEU A 62 18.11 35.05 6.53
C LEU A 62 17.76 35.72 5.19
N PRO A 63 18.66 36.56 4.63
CA PRO A 63 18.52 37.12 3.29
C PRO A 63 18.34 36.03 2.23
N ARG A 64 17.56 36.30 1.17
CA ARG A 64 17.25 35.32 0.10
C ARG A 64 18.49 34.60 -0.45
N HIS A 65 19.61 35.32 -0.63
CA HIS A 65 20.85 34.74 -1.15
C HIS A 65 21.51 33.74 -0.18
N ARG A 66 21.33 33.90 1.15
CA ARG A 66 21.88 32.98 2.18
C ARG A 66 20.95 31.80 2.50
N ARG A 67 19.63 31.95 2.32
CA ARG A 67 18.66 30.85 2.55
C ARG A 67 19.04 29.60 1.75
N TRP A 68 19.43 29.79 0.50
CA TRP A 68 19.81 28.69 -0.40
C TRP A 68 21.05 27.93 0.07
N ALA A 69 22.05 28.62 0.61
CA ALA A 69 23.27 27.98 1.11
C ALA A 69 22.97 27.05 2.31
N LEU A 70 22.04 27.44 3.18
CA LEU A 70 21.66 26.66 4.35
C LEU A 70 20.65 25.56 4.05
N LEU A 71 19.72 25.79 3.13
CA LEU A 71 18.83 24.72 2.64
C LEU A 71 19.63 23.56 2.03
N ARG A 72 20.75 23.85 1.35
CA ARG A 72 21.66 22.82 0.83
C ARG A 72 22.40 22.03 1.91
N ARG A 73 22.53 22.59 3.12
CA ARG A 73 23.17 21.91 4.27
C ARG A 73 22.20 21.04 5.06
N ARG A 74 20.90 21.08 4.76
CA ARG A 74 19.95 20.16 5.38
C ARG A 74 20.21 18.75 4.90
N SER A 75 20.29 17.86 5.87
CA SER A 75 20.32 16.43 5.63
C SER A 75 19.08 15.76 6.19
N ARG A 76 18.67 14.64 5.59
CA ARG A 76 17.60 13.79 6.14
C ARG A 76 18.14 12.41 6.45
N SER A 77 17.82 11.88 7.63
CA SER A 77 18.05 10.49 8.01
C SER A 77 16.75 9.71 8.09
N TYR A 78 16.85 8.41 7.80
CA TYR A 78 15.76 7.45 7.84
C TYR A 78 16.24 6.21 8.58
N THR A 79 15.45 5.75 9.54
CA THR A 79 15.60 4.41 10.11
C THR A 79 14.84 3.43 9.23
N LEU A 80 15.49 2.35 8.82
CA LEU A 80 14.89 1.33 7.95
C LEU A 80 14.64 0.06 8.76
N ALA A 81 13.38 -0.30 8.93
CA ALA A 81 12.99 -1.58 9.53
C ALA A 81 13.02 -2.67 8.45
N VAL A 82 14.00 -3.57 8.52
CA VAL A 82 14.15 -4.67 7.55
C VAL A 82 12.99 -5.65 7.73
N LEU A 83 12.16 -5.79 6.70
CA LEU A 83 11.04 -6.72 6.65
C LEU A 83 11.48 -8.08 6.11
N HIS A 84 12.34 -8.09 5.10
CA HIS A 84 12.79 -9.33 4.46
C HIS A 84 14.16 -9.20 3.80
N VAL A 85 15.00 -10.23 3.87
CA VAL A 85 16.32 -10.26 3.21
C VAL A 85 16.23 -11.15 1.97
N LEU A 86 16.44 -10.57 0.80
CA LEU A 86 16.41 -11.26 -0.50
C LEU A 86 17.79 -11.77 -0.93
N LYS A 87 18.86 -11.05 -0.57
CA LYS A 87 20.26 -11.41 -0.85
C LYS A 87 21.15 -11.05 0.34
N GLY A 88 22.12 -11.92 0.65
CA GLY A 88 23.07 -11.75 1.75
C GLY A 88 22.65 -12.46 3.05
N LYS A 89 23.54 -12.47 4.05
CA LYS A 89 23.29 -13.16 5.33
C LYS A 89 22.43 -12.30 6.26
N PRO A 90 21.34 -12.84 6.84
CA PRO A 90 20.62 -12.19 7.93
C PRO A 90 21.50 -12.19 9.19
N GLY A 91 21.57 -11.07 9.91
CA GLY A 91 22.28 -10.98 11.20
C GLY A 91 23.49 -10.05 11.23
N LEU A 92 23.88 -9.43 10.12
CA LEU A 92 24.72 -8.24 10.20
C LEU A 92 23.85 -7.11 10.76
N ALA A 93 24.11 -6.72 12.01
CA ALA A 93 23.68 -5.43 12.48
C ALA A 93 24.33 -4.39 11.56
N PHE A 94 23.55 -3.79 10.67
CA PHE A 94 24.00 -2.70 9.81
C PHE A 94 24.12 -1.43 10.67
N ALA A 95 25.11 -1.42 11.56
CA ALA A 95 25.43 -0.27 12.40
C ALA A 95 26.38 0.65 11.64
N HIS A 96 25.91 1.34 10.60
CA HIS A 96 26.71 2.38 9.96
C HIS A 96 25.85 3.51 9.41
N GLY A 97 26.16 4.73 9.87
CA GLY A 97 25.76 5.94 9.19
C GLY A 97 26.55 6.11 7.91
N THR A 98 25.97 5.66 6.80
CA THR A 98 26.55 5.93 5.49
C THR A 98 26.07 7.29 5.01
N ARG A 99 27.02 8.22 4.85
CA ARG A 99 26.78 9.42 4.04
C ARG A 99 26.46 8.97 2.62
N ALA A 100 25.21 9.15 2.18
CA ALA A 100 24.90 9.13 0.77
C ALA A 100 25.63 10.33 0.14
N VAL A 101 26.73 10.07 -0.58
CA VAL A 101 27.57 11.12 -1.18
C VAL A 101 26.94 11.66 -2.49
N GLU A 102 25.88 11.02 -2.98
CA GLU A 102 25.25 11.40 -4.24
C GLU A 102 24.24 12.52 -4.05
N ARG A 103 24.30 13.53 -4.94
CA ARG A 103 23.43 14.72 -4.98
C ARG A 103 21.96 14.42 -5.35
N CYS A 104 21.57 13.16 -5.29
CA CYS A 104 20.28 12.65 -5.72
C CYS A 104 19.56 12.03 -4.54
N VAL A 105 18.65 12.81 -3.97
CA VAL A 105 17.87 12.41 -2.80
C VAL A 105 16.46 12.06 -3.25
N ARG A 106 16.09 10.79 -3.15
CA ARG A 106 14.68 10.42 -2.98
C ARG A 106 14.31 10.54 -1.52
N ASN A 107 13.15 11.14 -1.26
CA ASN A 107 12.57 11.19 0.07
C ASN A 107 11.63 10.00 0.24
N PHE A 108 11.83 9.22 1.29
CA PHE A 108 10.85 8.21 1.70
C PHE A 108 9.80 8.88 2.58
N SER A 109 8.54 8.54 2.38
CA SER A 109 7.47 8.87 3.31
C SER A 109 7.53 7.92 4.51
N LYS A 110 6.95 8.35 5.64
CA LYS A 110 6.79 7.47 6.81
C LYS A 110 6.02 6.20 6.40
N ASP A 111 6.49 5.05 6.86
CA ASP A 111 5.91 3.72 6.62
C ASP A 111 5.99 3.22 5.17
N GLU A 112 6.73 3.92 4.33
CA GLU A 112 6.92 3.53 2.94
C GLU A 112 7.83 2.31 2.80
N ILE A 113 7.43 1.36 1.96
CA ILE A 113 8.18 0.12 1.72
C ILE A 113 9.06 0.28 0.49
N ALA A 114 10.35 0.08 0.67
CA ALA A 114 11.35 0.18 -0.37
C ALA A 114 12.16 -1.11 -0.49
N LEU A 115 12.58 -1.40 -1.72
CA LEU A 115 13.65 -2.35 -1.97
C LEU A 115 14.98 -1.62 -1.80
N VAL A 116 15.88 -2.18 -1.00
CA VAL A 116 17.15 -1.57 -0.63
C VAL A 116 18.30 -2.44 -1.10
N TYR A 117 19.12 -1.88 -1.99
CA TYR A 117 20.38 -2.47 -2.47
C TYR A 117 21.55 -1.87 -1.70
N VAL A 118 22.40 -2.73 -1.17
CA VAL A 118 23.62 -2.35 -0.43
C VAL A 118 24.84 -2.92 -1.13
N ASP A 119 25.78 -2.04 -1.50
CA ASP A 119 27.01 -2.43 -2.17
C ASP A 119 28.01 -3.12 -1.22
N ALA A 120 29.13 -3.59 -1.79
CA ALA A 120 30.16 -4.30 -1.01
C ALA A 120 30.86 -3.43 0.07
N LYS A 121 30.64 -2.12 0.04
CA LYS A 121 31.18 -1.16 1.02
C LYS A 121 30.11 -0.73 2.02
N ASN A 122 29.01 -1.50 2.14
CA ASN A 122 27.86 -1.21 2.99
C ASN A 122 27.16 0.13 2.67
N ARG A 123 27.25 0.63 1.43
CA ARG A 123 26.61 1.89 1.03
C ARG A 123 25.28 1.63 0.35
N ILE A 124 24.27 2.39 0.75
CA ILE A 124 22.98 2.49 0.05
C ILE A 124 23.13 3.55 -1.04
N LYS A 125 23.15 3.12 -2.30
CA LYS A 125 23.15 4.04 -3.45
C LYS A 125 21.72 4.26 -3.92
N LEU A 126 21.19 5.47 -3.76
CA LEU A 126 19.80 5.79 -4.14
C LEU A 126 19.56 5.66 -5.65
N CYS A 127 20.60 5.86 -6.46
CA CYS A 127 20.55 5.59 -7.90
C CYS A 127 20.66 4.10 -8.27
N ASP A 128 20.89 3.19 -7.31
CA ASP A 128 21.03 1.76 -7.57
C ASP A 128 19.69 0.97 -7.53
N GLY A 129 18.63 1.52 -8.12
CA GLY A 129 17.34 0.83 -8.21
C GLY A 129 16.50 0.84 -6.93
N ASN A 130 16.88 1.64 -5.93
CA ASN A 130 16.08 1.87 -4.73
C ASN A 130 14.80 2.63 -5.09
N ALA A 131 13.74 1.88 -5.34
CA ALA A 131 12.46 2.39 -5.75
C ALA A 131 11.36 1.90 -4.81
N LEU A 132 10.28 2.68 -4.78
CA LEU A 132 9.09 2.33 -4.04
C LEU A 132 8.60 1.00 -4.56
N LEU A 133 8.26 0.09 -3.67
CA LEU A 133 7.73 -1.20 -4.09
C LEU A 133 6.52 -1.00 -5.02
N SER A 134 5.69 0.01 -4.76
CA SER A 134 4.56 0.43 -5.61
C SER A 134 4.96 0.80 -7.04
N THR A 135 6.12 1.47 -7.22
CA THR A 135 6.65 1.84 -8.54
C THR A 135 7.38 0.70 -9.25
N MET A 136 7.99 -0.23 -8.50
CA MET A 136 8.68 -1.40 -9.05
C MET A 136 7.72 -2.54 -9.41
N LEU A 137 6.62 -2.68 -8.66
CA LEU A 137 5.58 -3.71 -8.82
C LEU A 137 5.08 -3.81 -10.26
N ALA A 138 5.02 -2.69 -10.98
CA ALA A 138 4.50 -2.63 -12.34
C ALA A 138 5.54 -2.96 -13.44
N ARG A 139 6.85 -2.88 -13.18
CA ARG A 139 7.87 -2.97 -14.25
C ARG A 139 9.04 -3.92 -14.00
N GLN A 140 9.52 -4.04 -12.76
CA GLN A 140 10.81 -4.71 -12.47
C GLN A 140 10.73 -5.74 -11.35
N LEU A 141 9.64 -5.77 -10.59
CA LEU A 141 9.50 -6.71 -9.48
C LEU A 141 9.53 -8.18 -9.93
N PRO A 142 8.84 -8.62 -11.00
CA PRO A 142 8.90 -10.02 -11.44
C PRO A 142 10.34 -10.50 -11.68
N GLU A 143 11.15 -9.68 -12.37
CA GLU A 143 12.54 -9.98 -12.67
C GLU A 143 13.40 -10.03 -11.39
N THR A 144 13.21 -9.08 -10.48
CA THR A 144 13.93 -9.08 -9.19
C THR A 144 13.56 -10.28 -8.33
N LEU A 145 12.28 -10.69 -8.33
CA LEU A 145 11.79 -11.84 -7.61
C LEU A 145 12.26 -13.16 -8.22
N GLU A 146 12.40 -13.23 -9.53
CA GLU A 146 12.99 -14.38 -10.22
C GLU A 146 14.47 -14.55 -9.82
N LEU A 147 15.23 -13.45 -9.82
CA LEU A 147 16.63 -13.44 -9.37
C LEU A 147 16.78 -13.80 -7.89
N ALA A 148 15.87 -13.32 -7.04
CA ALA A 148 15.83 -13.67 -5.63
C ALA A 148 15.42 -15.14 -5.40
N GLY A 149 14.45 -15.64 -6.17
CA GLY A 149 13.96 -17.03 -6.11
C GLY A 149 15.03 -18.05 -6.53
N ALA A 150 15.91 -17.70 -7.46
CA ALA A 150 17.07 -18.51 -7.81
C ALA A 150 18.07 -18.65 -6.63
N SER A 151 18.17 -17.64 -5.75
CA SER A 151 19.02 -17.69 -4.55
C SER A 151 18.31 -18.24 -3.31
N ALA A 152 17.01 -17.99 -3.16
CA ALA A 152 16.19 -18.40 -2.02
C ALA A 152 15.37 -19.64 -2.40
N ARG A 153 15.89 -20.85 -2.10
CA ARG A 153 15.29 -22.15 -2.48
C ARG A 153 13.84 -22.43 -1.98
N LYS A 154 13.06 -21.46 -1.47
CA LYS A 154 11.78 -21.72 -0.78
C LYS A 154 10.66 -20.66 -0.86
N LEU A 155 10.78 -19.56 -1.59
CA LEU A 155 9.70 -18.56 -1.69
C LEU A 155 9.36 -18.29 -3.16
N THR A 156 8.10 -18.45 -3.55
CA THR A 156 7.63 -18.07 -4.89
C THR A 156 7.37 -16.57 -4.97
N PRO A 157 7.40 -15.94 -6.16
CA PRO A 157 7.03 -14.53 -6.32
C PRO A 157 5.65 -14.20 -5.72
N ARG A 158 4.72 -15.16 -5.77
CA ARG A 158 3.37 -15.06 -5.19
C ARG A 158 3.40 -15.01 -3.65
N ASP A 159 4.29 -15.77 -3.02
CA ASP A 159 4.46 -15.78 -1.56
C ASP A 159 5.04 -14.45 -1.06
N LEU A 160 5.94 -13.82 -1.83
CA LEU A 160 6.52 -12.54 -1.45
C LEU A 160 5.51 -11.38 -1.65
N VAL A 161 4.76 -11.36 -2.75
CA VAL A 161 3.69 -10.37 -2.95
C VAL A 161 2.63 -10.50 -1.86
N ALA A 162 2.26 -11.72 -1.46
CA ALA A 162 1.37 -11.96 -0.33
C ALA A 162 1.98 -11.47 0.99
N ALA A 163 3.23 -11.81 1.31
CA ALA A 163 3.89 -11.36 2.53
C ALA A 163 4.01 -9.84 2.62
N LEU A 164 4.31 -9.17 1.51
CA LEU A 164 4.42 -7.71 1.41
C LEU A 164 3.07 -7.00 1.47
N SER A 165 2.01 -7.62 0.95
CA SER A 165 0.64 -7.11 1.07
C SER A 165 0.04 -7.31 2.47
N LEU A 166 0.62 -8.21 3.28
CA LEU A 166 0.10 -8.63 4.58
C LEU A 166 0.90 -8.06 5.78
N GLY A 167 2.03 -7.38 5.55
CA GLY A 167 2.79 -6.66 6.58
C GLY A 167 3.33 -7.51 7.75
N GLY A 168 3.51 -8.83 7.59
CA GLY A 168 3.82 -9.76 8.69
C GLY A 168 5.23 -10.37 8.68
N VAL A 169 5.75 -10.69 9.87
CA VAL A 169 6.98 -11.44 10.14
C VAL A 169 6.68 -12.94 10.24
N ILE A 170 7.55 -13.80 9.70
CA ILE A 170 7.45 -15.27 9.82
C ILE A 170 8.19 -15.72 11.08
N ASP A 171 7.49 -16.35 12.03
CA ASP A 171 8.10 -16.86 13.27
C ASP A 171 7.97 -18.39 13.43
N ARG A 172 8.97 -19.02 14.08
CA ARG A 172 8.94 -20.45 14.44
C ARG A 172 8.97 -20.60 15.96
N ALA A 173 7.94 -21.21 16.54
CA ALA A 173 7.92 -21.56 17.96
C ALA A 173 8.36 -23.01 18.20
N PRO A 174 9.27 -23.29 19.17
CA PRO A 174 9.46 -24.63 19.72
C PRO A 174 8.60 -24.84 20.98
N ASP A 175 8.37 -26.12 21.28
CA ASP A 175 7.80 -26.71 22.49
C ASP A 175 6.29 -26.68 22.75
N ALA A 176 5.68 -27.83 22.45
CA ALA A 176 4.57 -28.39 23.22
C ALA A 176 4.77 -29.91 23.32
N SER A 177 5.62 -30.36 24.25
CA SER A 177 5.82 -31.79 24.54
C SER A 177 5.73 -32.07 26.04
N ARG A 178 4.49 -32.23 26.55
CA ARG A 178 4.27 -32.96 27.82
C ARG A 178 2.88 -33.57 28.03
N ALA A 179 1.90 -33.37 27.14
CA ALA A 179 0.56 -33.94 27.30
C ALA A 179 0.28 -35.27 26.55
N TYR A 180 1.27 -35.90 25.89
CA TYR A 180 0.99 -36.94 24.88
C TYR A 180 1.28 -38.40 25.29
N LYS A 181 1.58 -38.71 26.55
CA LYS A 181 1.90 -40.11 26.93
C LYS A 181 0.68 -41.01 27.21
N ARG A 182 -0.57 -40.51 27.22
CA ARG A 182 -1.76 -41.33 27.55
C ARG A 182 -2.71 -41.69 26.40
N VAL A 183 -2.51 -41.21 25.17
CA VAL A 183 -3.45 -41.45 24.04
C VAL A 183 -2.91 -42.45 23.00
N ARG A 184 -1.75 -43.06 23.24
CA ARG A 184 -1.08 -43.89 22.21
C ARG A 184 -1.72 -45.27 21.99
N PHE A 185 -2.70 -45.68 22.79
CA PHE A 185 -3.35 -46.99 22.63
C PHE A 185 -4.73 -46.97 21.94
N ALA A 186 -5.43 -45.83 21.87
CA ALA A 186 -6.81 -45.81 21.35
C ALA A 186 -6.93 -45.61 19.81
N ALA A 187 -5.88 -45.13 19.13
CA ALA A 187 -5.98 -44.67 17.73
C ALA A 187 -5.65 -45.73 16.66
N ARG A 188 -5.34 -46.97 17.04
CA ARG A 188 -4.95 -48.02 16.07
C ARG A 188 -6.15 -48.73 15.43
N TRP A 189 -7.37 -48.50 15.92
CA TRP A 189 -8.58 -49.27 15.52
C TRP A 189 -9.87 -48.46 15.39
N ALA A 190 -9.83 -47.19 15.00
CA ALA A 190 -11.08 -46.42 14.88
C ALA A 190 -11.15 -45.53 13.62
N GLY A 191 -12.32 -45.61 12.97
CA GLY A 191 -12.67 -44.92 11.73
C GLY A 191 -12.72 -43.39 11.85
N LYS A 192 -13.17 -42.73 10.78
CA LYS A 192 -13.15 -41.26 10.61
C LYS A 192 -13.68 -40.47 11.82
N VAL A 193 -14.68 -41.01 12.53
CA VAL A 193 -15.31 -40.39 13.71
C VAL A 193 -14.37 -40.27 14.90
N ALA A 194 -13.58 -41.31 15.20
CA ALA A 194 -12.62 -41.25 16.32
C ALA A 194 -11.45 -40.30 16.03
N ARG A 195 -11.06 -40.15 14.76
CA ARG A 195 -10.06 -39.15 14.34
C ARG A 195 -10.58 -37.72 14.50
N PHE A 196 -11.86 -37.51 14.23
CA PHE A 196 -12.54 -36.23 14.46
C PHE A 196 -12.61 -35.91 15.97
N GLN A 197 -13.03 -36.87 16.80
CA GLN A 197 -13.09 -36.67 18.25
C GLN A 197 -11.70 -36.48 18.87
N ALA A 198 -10.68 -37.19 18.41
CA ALA A 198 -9.30 -36.99 18.87
C ALA A 198 -8.72 -35.62 18.47
N ALA A 199 -9.01 -35.14 17.26
CA ALA A 199 -8.62 -33.79 16.83
C ALA A 199 -9.35 -32.70 17.63
N ARG A 200 -10.65 -32.89 17.89
CA ARG A 200 -11.44 -31.99 18.75
C ARG A 200 -10.89 -31.96 20.18
N ALA A 201 -10.63 -33.12 20.78
CA ALA A 201 -10.06 -33.23 22.12
C ALA A 201 -8.65 -32.62 22.23
N MET A 202 -7.82 -32.72 21.18
CA MET A 202 -6.52 -32.06 21.13
C MET A 202 -6.62 -30.53 21.10
N LEU A 203 -7.62 -29.99 20.38
CA LEU A 203 -7.83 -28.55 20.27
C LEU A 203 -8.41 -27.96 21.56
N THR A 204 -9.38 -28.64 22.20
CA THR A 204 -10.01 -28.17 23.44
C THR A 204 -9.12 -28.29 24.68
N ALA A 205 -8.12 -29.18 24.68
CA ALA A 205 -7.18 -29.34 25.79
C ALA A 205 -6.13 -28.22 25.90
N SER A 206 -6.04 -27.32 24.91
CA SER A 206 -5.14 -26.16 24.98
C SER A 206 -5.79 -25.03 25.78
N PRO A 207 -5.16 -24.50 26.86
CA PRO A 207 -5.72 -23.39 27.65
C PRO A 207 -6.03 -22.14 26.83
N LYS A 208 -5.37 -21.96 25.68
CA LYS A 208 -5.55 -20.83 24.74
C LYS A 208 -6.68 -21.04 23.72
N ALA A 209 -7.38 -22.18 23.75
CA ALA A 209 -8.38 -22.56 22.75
C ALA A 209 -9.77 -22.81 23.36
N ARG A 210 -10.00 -22.39 24.61
CA ARG A 210 -11.27 -22.60 25.34
C ARG A 210 -12.49 -21.96 24.65
N ASP A 211 -12.26 -20.97 23.77
CA ASP A 211 -13.31 -20.26 23.03
C ASP A 211 -13.40 -20.64 21.53
N VAL A 212 -12.81 -21.77 21.12
CA VAL A 212 -12.79 -22.22 19.72
C VAL A 212 -13.78 -23.36 19.51
N GLU A 213 -14.84 -23.10 18.75
CA GLU A 213 -15.82 -24.13 18.37
C GLU A 213 -15.48 -24.69 16.98
N VAL A 214 -15.17 -25.99 16.91
CA VAL A 214 -14.74 -26.63 15.66
C VAL A 214 -15.98 -27.12 14.89
N HIS A 215 -16.48 -26.31 13.96
CA HIS A 215 -17.70 -26.65 13.20
C HIS A 215 -17.47 -27.70 12.10
N ARG A 216 -16.29 -27.73 11.46
CA ARG A 216 -16.05 -28.65 10.31
C ARG A 216 -14.57 -28.97 10.12
N VAL A 217 -14.21 -30.26 10.13
CA VAL A 217 -12.85 -30.71 9.84
C VAL A 217 -12.80 -31.35 8.45
N LEU A 218 -12.15 -30.68 7.49
CA LEU A 218 -11.95 -31.19 6.14
C LEU A 218 -10.59 -31.88 6.00
N VAL A 219 -10.56 -33.20 6.14
CA VAL A 219 -9.32 -33.97 5.99
C VAL A 219 -9.05 -34.25 4.50
N HIS A 220 -8.16 -33.46 3.88
CA HIS A 220 -7.64 -33.75 2.54
C HIS A 220 -6.36 -34.57 2.61
N GLU A 221 -6.46 -35.88 2.36
CA GLU A 221 -5.31 -36.77 2.32
C GLU A 221 -4.68 -36.79 0.93
N THR A 222 -3.63 -35.99 0.73
CA THR A 222 -2.84 -36.05 -0.52
C THR A 222 -1.79 -37.16 -0.38
N ARG A 223 -2.07 -38.34 -0.98
CA ARG A 223 -1.08 -39.43 -1.05
C ARG A 223 0.09 -39.01 -1.96
N ARG A 224 1.22 -38.62 -1.38
CA ARG A 224 2.53 -38.71 -2.06
C ARG A 224 3.26 -39.96 -1.60
N LYS A 225 3.99 -40.60 -2.54
CA LYS A 225 4.75 -41.87 -2.45
C LYS A 225 5.77 -42.03 -1.30
N ARG A 226 5.78 -41.16 -0.27
CA ARG A 226 6.73 -41.22 0.88
C ARG A 226 6.07 -40.94 2.24
N GLY A 227 4.88 -41.46 2.49
CA GLY A 227 4.30 -41.55 3.84
C GLY A 227 4.00 -40.21 4.55
N ARG A 228 3.69 -39.14 3.82
CA ARG A 228 3.31 -37.84 4.41
C ARG A 228 1.82 -37.60 4.21
N ALA A 229 1.08 -37.55 5.30
CA ALA A 229 -0.29 -37.07 5.31
C ALA A 229 -0.31 -35.58 5.69
N LEU A 230 -0.93 -34.77 4.84
CA LEU A 230 -1.30 -33.40 5.15
C LEU A 230 -2.69 -33.45 5.78
N ILE A 231 -2.91 -32.76 6.92
CA ILE A 231 -4.25 -32.59 7.48
C ILE A 231 -4.53 -31.09 7.51
N LEU A 232 -5.52 -30.67 6.73
CA LEU A 232 -6.07 -29.32 6.80
C LEU A 232 -7.21 -29.34 7.82
N VAL A 233 -7.27 -28.34 8.70
CA VAL A 233 -8.38 -28.18 9.64
C VAL A 233 -8.91 -26.76 9.49
N GLU A 234 -10.22 -26.62 9.23
CA GLU A 234 -10.92 -25.34 9.26
C GLU A 234 -11.62 -25.21 10.62
N ALA A 235 -11.52 -24.04 11.26
CA ALA A 235 -12.21 -23.75 12.52
C ALA A 235 -12.65 -22.28 12.53
N SER A 236 -13.73 -21.96 13.22
CA SER A 236 -14.19 -20.57 13.43
C SER A 236 -14.45 -20.34 14.91
N THR A 237 -14.45 -19.08 15.36
CA THR A 237 -14.77 -18.72 16.74
C THR A 237 -16.13 -18.05 16.82
N VAL A 238 -16.94 -18.38 17.83
CA VAL A 238 -18.36 -17.97 17.94
C VAL A 238 -18.52 -16.45 18.08
N ALA A 239 -17.52 -15.74 18.61
CA ALA A 239 -17.53 -14.29 18.82
C ALA A 239 -16.94 -13.48 17.64
N SER A 240 -16.58 -14.12 16.52
CA SER A 240 -15.87 -13.43 15.43
C SER A 240 -16.18 -14.01 14.05
N THR A 241 -16.34 -13.16 13.03
CA THR A 241 -16.36 -13.58 11.61
C THR A 241 -14.99 -14.06 11.10
N THR A 242 -14.13 -14.55 11.98
CA THR A 242 -12.75 -14.94 11.68
C THR A 242 -12.69 -16.43 11.39
N LEU A 243 -12.28 -16.75 10.16
CA LEU A 243 -12.07 -18.11 9.70
C LEU A 243 -10.60 -18.48 9.91
N HIS A 244 -10.34 -19.53 10.68
CA HIS A 244 -9.00 -20.04 10.94
C HIS A 244 -8.75 -21.27 10.05
N ARG A 245 -7.69 -21.24 9.26
CA ARG A 245 -7.14 -22.41 8.57
C ARG A 245 -5.88 -22.86 9.27
N VAL A 246 -5.91 -24.04 9.90
CA VAL A 246 -4.76 -24.63 10.58
C VAL A 246 -4.21 -25.75 9.71
N LEU A 247 -2.92 -25.66 9.38
CA LEU A 247 -2.26 -26.65 8.51
C LEU A 247 -1.34 -27.52 9.37
N LEU A 248 -1.70 -28.80 9.52
CA LEU A 248 -0.93 -29.74 10.31
C LEU A 248 0.03 -30.53 9.40
N LEU A 249 1.32 -30.26 9.53
CA LEU A 249 2.38 -30.97 8.82
C LEU A 249 3.03 -32.02 9.72
N ARG A 250 2.87 -33.30 9.37
CA ARG A 250 3.53 -34.40 10.07
C ARG A 250 4.84 -34.75 9.38
N ARG A 251 5.98 -34.57 10.07
CA ARG A 251 7.32 -34.90 9.53
C ARG A 251 8.13 -35.71 10.54
N GLY A 252 8.04 -37.04 10.51
CA GLY A 252 8.81 -37.91 11.41
C GLY A 252 8.52 -37.68 12.90
N ALA A 253 9.48 -38.02 13.77
CA ALA A 253 9.34 -37.97 15.24
C ALA A 253 9.27 -36.55 15.84
N ARG A 254 9.44 -35.49 15.04
CA ARG A 254 9.30 -34.09 15.48
C ARG A 254 8.07 -33.48 14.80
N ARG A 255 7.04 -33.17 15.60
CA ARG A 255 5.82 -32.50 15.13
C ARG A 255 6.02 -30.98 15.24
N GLY A 256 5.95 -30.27 14.11
CA GLY A 256 5.91 -28.82 14.08
C GLY A 256 4.52 -28.37 13.62
N TYR A 257 3.93 -27.42 14.33
CA TYR A 257 2.68 -26.78 13.93
C TYR A 257 3.02 -25.51 13.16
N VAL A 258 2.39 -25.30 12.01
CA VAL A 258 2.42 -24.01 11.34
C VAL A 258 1.05 -23.38 11.57
N LEU A 259 0.98 -22.48 12.54
CA LEU A 259 -0.13 -21.55 12.64
C LEU A 259 -0.04 -20.63 11.42
N LEU A 260 -0.84 -20.89 10.40
CA LEU A 260 -1.07 -19.91 9.35
C LEU A 260 -1.76 -18.73 10.05
N HIS A 261 -1.08 -17.58 10.02
CA HIS A 261 -1.49 -16.41 10.76
C HIS A 261 -2.95 -16.06 10.49
N ARG A 262 -3.60 -15.64 11.59
CA ARG A 262 -4.82 -14.84 11.68
C ARG A 262 -5.07 -14.07 10.38
N PHE A 263 -5.90 -14.62 9.48
CA PHE A 263 -6.53 -13.81 8.45
C PHE A 263 -7.53 -12.95 9.18
N THR A 264 -7.09 -11.78 9.66
CA THR A 264 -8.02 -10.67 9.73
C THR A 264 -8.48 -10.47 8.29
N LEU A 265 -9.66 -10.99 7.98
CA LEU A 265 -10.45 -10.49 6.87
C LEU A 265 -10.44 -8.98 7.07
N HIS A 266 -9.56 -8.29 6.34
CA HIS A 266 -9.58 -6.85 6.30
C HIS A 266 -11.01 -6.53 5.92
N GLY A 267 -11.76 -5.96 6.86
CA GLY A 267 -13.18 -5.73 6.70
C GLY A 267 -13.40 -4.98 5.39
N CYS A 268 -14.56 -5.16 4.74
CA CYS A 268 -14.81 -4.55 3.44
C CYS A 268 -14.45 -3.06 3.37
N ALA A 269 -14.55 -2.34 4.49
CA ALA A 269 -14.09 -0.97 4.68
C ALA A 269 -12.62 -0.67 4.29
N GLN A 270 -11.69 -1.62 4.44
CA GLN A 270 -10.27 -1.43 4.13
C GLN A 270 -9.89 -1.89 2.72
N ARG A 271 -10.81 -2.50 1.98
CA ARG A 271 -10.53 -2.97 0.62
C ARG A 271 -10.60 -1.82 -0.37
N LEU A 272 -9.80 -1.94 -1.44
CA LEU A 272 -9.79 -0.99 -2.54
C LEU A 272 -11.20 -0.80 -3.16
N THR A 273 -12.02 -1.84 -3.21
CA THR A 273 -13.41 -1.78 -3.68
C THR A 273 -14.30 -0.86 -2.87
N CYS A 274 -14.06 -0.72 -1.55
CA CYS A 274 -14.77 0.27 -0.75
C CYS A 274 -14.33 1.70 -1.09
N LEU A 275 -13.02 1.92 -1.26
CA LEU A 275 -12.48 3.23 -1.60
C LEU A 275 -12.86 3.69 -3.02
N GLU A 276 -12.83 2.79 -4.01
CA GLU A 276 -13.11 3.10 -5.40
C GLU A 276 -14.62 3.14 -5.68
N ASP A 277 -15.35 2.09 -5.24
CA ASP A 277 -16.73 1.82 -5.65
C ASP A 277 -17.77 1.94 -4.52
N GLY A 278 -17.36 2.27 -3.30
CA GLY A 278 -18.26 2.35 -2.14
C GLY A 278 -18.76 1.00 -1.63
N ALA A 279 -18.19 -0.12 -2.10
CA ALA A 279 -18.55 -1.47 -1.66
C ALA A 279 -17.91 -1.80 -0.30
N CYS A 280 -18.44 -1.20 0.77
CA CYS A 280 -17.83 -1.20 2.11
C CYS A 280 -18.45 -2.19 3.11
N THR A 281 -19.54 -2.87 2.76
CA THR A 281 -20.26 -3.79 3.67
C THR A 281 -20.12 -5.23 3.23
N ALA A 282 -19.77 -6.13 4.16
CA ALA A 282 -19.72 -7.56 3.89
C ALA A 282 -21.14 -8.15 3.89
N ARG A 283 -21.51 -8.84 2.81
CA ARG A 283 -22.77 -9.58 2.66
C ARG A 283 -22.53 -10.81 1.79
N ASP A 284 -22.92 -11.99 2.28
CA ASP A 284 -22.78 -13.27 1.56
C ASP A 284 -21.36 -13.54 1.03
N GLY A 285 -20.36 -13.23 1.86
CA GLY A 285 -18.94 -13.40 1.50
C GLY A 285 -18.37 -12.37 0.51
N SER A 286 -19.18 -11.41 0.07
CA SER A 286 -18.79 -10.35 -0.87
C SER A 286 -18.89 -8.96 -0.24
N CYS A 287 -18.18 -7.99 -0.82
CA CYS A 287 -18.31 -6.60 -0.41
C CYS A 287 -19.31 -5.90 -1.34
N VAL A 288 -20.34 -5.29 -0.76
CA VAL A 288 -21.47 -4.68 -1.49
C VAL A 288 -21.75 -3.27 -1.00
N VAL A 289 -22.40 -2.48 -1.85
CA VAL A 289 -22.89 -1.14 -1.50
C VAL A 289 -24.26 -1.27 -0.84
N THR A 290 -24.38 -0.84 0.41
CA THR A 290 -25.64 -0.88 1.18
C THR A 290 -26.16 0.50 1.58
N ALA A 291 -25.32 1.53 1.52
CA ALA A 291 -25.65 2.87 1.98
C ALA A 291 -25.04 3.95 1.09
N THR A 292 -25.78 5.03 0.87
CA THR A 292 -25.35 6.20 0.10
C THR A 292 -24.09 6.85 0.69
N ALA A 293 -23.94 6.82 2.03
CA ALA A 293 -22.75 7.32 2.70
C ALA A 293 -21.46 6.60 2.25
N HIS A 294 -21.54 5.34 1.81
CA HIS A 294 -20.38 4.62 1.26
C HIS A 294 -20.02 5.12 -0.13
N CYS A 295 -21.02 5.37 -0.98
CA CYS A 295 -20.83 5.97 -2.29
C CYS A 295 -20.22 7.37 -2.20
N GLN A 296 -20.74 8.22 -1.31
CA GLN A 296 -20.26 9.59 -1.15
C GLN A 296 -18.79 9.68 -0.73
N ARG A 297 -18.28 8.70 0.02
CA ARG A 297 -16.85 8.64 0.39
C ARG A 297 -15.96 8.05 -0.71
N SER A 298 -16.55 7.35 -1.66
CA SER A 298 -15.82 6.68 -2.74
C SER A 298 -15.18 7.67 -3.72
N LYS A 299 -14.11 7.25 -4.39
CA LYS A 299 -13.55 7.98 -5.52
C LYS A 299 -14.51 8.02 -6.71
N GLY A 300 -15.38 7.03 -6.87
CA GLY A 300 -16.43 7.03 -7.89
C GLY A 300 -17.37 8.24 -7.78
N CYS A 301 -17.76 8.63 -6.56
CA CYS A 301 -18.52 9.85 -6.33
C CYS A 301 -17.71 11.10 -6.69
N LYS A 302 -16.50 11.24 -6.14
CA LYS A 302 -15.64 12.41 -6.37
C LYS A 302 -15.30 12.60 -7.84
N ASN A 303 -15.00 11.54 -8.58
CA ASN A 303 -14.49 11.65 -9.94
C ASN A 303 -15.58 11.63 -11.00
N ALA A 304 -16.74 11.03 -10.72
CA ALA A 304 -17.77 10.78 -11.73
C ALA A 304 -19.20 11.12 -11.30
N GLY A 305 -19.41 11.66 -10.09
CA GLY A 305 -20.74 11.95 -9.56
C GLY A 305 -21.57 10.69 -9.30
N ARG A 306 -20.95 9.53 -9.07
CA ARG A 306 -21.67 8.30 -8.69
C ARG A 306 -21.84 8.23 -7.18
N CYS A 307 -22.66 9.13 -6.64
CA CYS A 307 -22.73 9.37 -5.20
C CYS A 307 -23.90 8.68 -4.49
N THR A 308 -24.84 8.08 -5.23
CA THR A 308 -26.06 7.50 -4.65
C THR A 308 -26.07 5.97 -4.71
N ALA A 309 -26.46 5.31 -3.62
CA ALA A 309 -26.53 3.84 -3.57
C ALA A 309 -27.85 3.33 -4.14
N ARG A 310 -27.80 2.54 -5.21
CA ARG A 310 -28.98 1.93 -5.84
C ARG A 310 -28.65 0.56 -6.42
N GLY A 311 -29.45 -0.45 -6.12
CA GLY A 311 -29.27 -1.80 -6.66
C GLY A 311 -27.91 -2.43 -6.35
N GLY A 312 -27.36 -2.17 -5.15
CA GLY A 312 -26.06 -2.69 -4.73
C GLY A 312 -24.84 -2.02 -5.39
N LYS A 313 -25.04 -0.89 -6.09
CA LYS A 313 -23.99 -0.13 -6.78
C LYS A 313 -24.10 1.36 -6.44
N CYS A 314 -23.01 2.08 -6.68
CA CYS A 314 -23.02 3.54 -6.67
C CYS A 314 -23.35 4.07 -8.06
N VAL A 315 -24.39 4.88 -8.14
CA VAL A 315 -24.94 5.45 -9.38
C VAL A 315 -25.00 6.97 -9.29
N LEU A 316 -25.13 7.60 -10.44
CA LEU A 316 -25.42 9.03 -10.59
C LEU A 316 -26.93 9.14 -10.75
N GLU A 317 -27.62 9.69 -9.75
CA GLU A 317 -29.08 9.78 -9.77
C GLU A 317 -29.60 11.15 -10.21
N GLY A 318 -28.83 12.23 -9.99
CA GLY A 318 -29.21 13.56 -10.42
C GLY A 318 -28.10 14.60 -10.28
N GLU A 319 -28.43 15.86 -10.52
CA GLU A 319 -27.48 16.98 -10.49
C GLU A 319 -26.76 17.13 -9.15
N ALA A 320 -27.46 16.84 -8.04
CA ALA A 320 -26.86 16.90 -6.71
C ALA A 320 -25.61 16.02 -6.58
N ASP A 321 -25.56 14.89 -7.31
CA ASP A 321 -24.39 14.03 -7.33
C ASP A 321 -23.27 14.59 -8.21
N CYS A 322 -23.61 15.21 -9.34
CA CYS A 322 -22.63 15.89 -10.18
C CYS A 322 -22.00 17.09 -9.48
N ARG A 323 -22.79 17.88 -8.73
CA ARG A 323 -22.29 19.03 -7.96
C ARG A 323 -21.27 18.66 -6.88
N ARG A 324 -21.30 17.42 -6.39
CA ARG A 324 -20.30 16.88 -5.44
C ARG A 324 -19.00 16.41 -6.10
N SER A 325 -18.97 16.35 -7.43
CA SER A 325 -17.85 15.80 -8.17
C SER A 325 -16.77 16.85 -8.47
N THR A 326 -15.51 16.43 -8.45
CA THR A 326 -14.36 17.25 -8.85
C THR A 326 -14.52 17.84 -10.25
N PRO A 327 -15.05 17.13 -11.27
CA PRO A 327 -15.30 17.73 -12.57
C PRO A 327 -16.28 18.92 -12.57
N CYS A 328 -17.29 18.94 -11.70
CA CYS A 328 -18.15 20.11 -11.51
C CYS A 328 -17.35 21.28 -10.94
N VAL A 329 -16.67 21.06 -9.82
CA VAL A 329 -15.89 22.12 -9.13
C VAL A 329 -14.79 22.69 -10.02
N GLU A 330 -14.05 21.82 -10.72
CA GLU A 330 -12.90 22.26 -11.52
C GLU A 330 -13.30 22.81 -12.89
N ASN A 331 -14.27 22.19 -13.57
CA ASN A 331 -14.54 22.43 -15.01
C ASN A 331 -16.02 22.74 -15.33
N GLY A 332 -16.88 22.91 -14.33
CA GLY A 332 -18.30 23.22 -14.55
C GLY A 332 -19.14 22.03 -15.01
N LYS A 333 -18.67 20.78 -14.93
CA LYS A 333 -19.49 19.61 -15.29
C LYS A 333 -20.51 19.27 -14.19
N CYS A 334 -21.51 20.12 -13.99
CA CYS A 334 -22.43 20.06 -12.84
C CYS A 334 -23.81 19.50 -13.18
N THR A 335 -24.14 19.36 -14.46
CA THR A 335 -25.45 18.88 -14.93
C THR A 335 -25.42 17.37 -15.21
N ALA A 336 -26.44 16.65 -14.73
CA ALA A 336 -26.60 15.22 -14.95
C ALA A 336 -27.29 14.94 -16.30
N LEU A 337 -26.58 14.30 -17.24
CA LEU A 337 -27.12 13.92 -18.54
C LEU A 337 -26.66 12.52 -18.95
N ARG A 338 -27.62 11.62 -19.23
CA ARG A 338 -27.38 10.24 -19.69
C ARG A 338 -26.35 9.48 -18.83
N GLY A 339 -26.48 9.61 -17.50
CA GLY A 339 -25.61 8.93 -16.54
C GLY A 339 -24.18 9.49 -16.46
N ARG A 340 -23.95 10.73 -16.92
CA ARG A 340 -22.67 11.42 -16.81
C ARG A 340 -22.88 12.87 -16.36
N CYS A 341 -21.82 13.45 -15.80
CA CYS A 341 -21.78 14.87 -15.49
C CYS A 341 -21.22 15.65 -16.69
N VAL A 342 -21.99 16.63 -17.15
CA VAL A 342 -21.70 17.49 -18.30
C VAL A 342 -21.89 18.95 -17.91
N ILE A 343 -21.46 19.87 -18.78
CA ILE A 343 -21.77 21.30 -18.64
C ILE A 343 -23.15 21.51 -19.27
N GLY A 344 -24.14 21.88 -18.47
CA GLY A 344 -25.53 22.08 -18.91
C GLY A 344 -25.83 23.49 -19.39
N GLY A 345 -25.01 24.48 -19.06
CA GLY A 345 -25.23 25.85 -19.47
C GLY A 345 -24.26 26.87 -18.86
N PRO A 346 -24.58 28.17 -18.97
CA PRO A 346 -23.73 29.24 -18.46
C PRO A 346 -23.50 29.21 -16.94
N ALA A 347 -24.52 28.83 -16.16
CA ALA A 347 -24.43 28.76 -14.69
C ALA A 347 -23.32 27.79 -14.23
N ASP A 348 -23.23 26.64 -14.89
CA ASP A 348 -22.23 25.61 -14.66
C ASP A 348 -20.79 26.14 -14.85
N CYS A 349 -20.57 27.04 -15.82
CA CYS A 349 -19.26 27.64 -16.06
C CYS A 349 -18.90 28.74 -15.06
N ALA A 350 -19.89 29.52 -14.60
CA ALA A 350 -19.67 30.65 -13.70
C ALA A 350 -19.08 30.20 -12.35
N ASP A 351 -19.55 29.07 -11.82
CA ASP A 351 -19.12 28.56 -10.50
C ASP A 351 -17.80 27.77 -10.54
N ALA A 352 -17.33 27.38 -11.74
CA ALA A 352 -16.15 26.55 -11.91
C ALA A 352 -14.85 27.26 -11.49
N HIS A 353 -13.93 26.51 -10.88
CA HIS A 353 -12.58 27.01 -10.57
C HIS A 353 -11.83 27.47 -11.82
N ASP A 354 -12.05 26.86 -12.99
CA ASP A 354 -11.43 27.32 -14.23
C ASP A 354 -11.96 28.69 -14.70
N CYS A 355 -13.19 29.07 -14.38
CA CYS A 355 -13.64 30.45 -14.56
C CYS A 355 -12.85 31.41 -13.66
N LYS A 356 -12.81 31.14 -12.35
CA LYS A 356 -12.11 32.00 -11.37
C LYS A 356 -10.60 32.11 -11.64
N ARG A 357 -9.93 31.00 -11.92
CA ARG A 357 -8.47 30.96 -12.08
C ARG A 357 -8.01 31.38 -13.46
N ARG A 358 -8.76 31.06 -14.52
CA ARG A 358 -8.30 31.16 -15.92
C ARG A 358 -9.21 31.99 -16.83
N GLY A 359 -10.34 32.49 -16.33
CA GLY A 359 -11.30 33.27 -17.12
C GLY A 359 -12.13 32.43 -18.09
N ARG A 360 -12.25 31.11 -17.87
CA ARG A 360 -13.10 30.24 -18.70
C ARG A 360 -14.55 30.26 -18.20
N CYS A 361 -15.20 31.41 -18.31
CA CYS A 361 -16.50 31.67 -17.68
C CYS A 361 -17.70 31.54 -18.62
N THR A 362 -17.47 31.48 -19.94
CA THR A 362 -18.54 31.48 -20.94
C THR A 362 -18.82 30.05 -21.44
N PHE A 363 -20.08 29.63 -21.48
CA PHE A 363 -20.47 28.36 -22.07
C PHE A 363 -20.54 28.45 -23.60
N ASP A 364 -19.70 27.68 -24.29
CA ASP A 364 -19.78 27.53 -25.74
C ASP A 364 -20.63 26.31 -26.13
N LYS A 365 -21.78 26.58 -26.77
CA LYS A 365 -22.71 25.54 -27.22
C LYS A 365 -22.10 24.59 -28.25
N LYS A 366 -21.14 25.05 -29.06
CA LYS A 366 -20.55 24.23 -30.14
C LYS A 366 -19.61 23.16 -29.59
N SER A 367 -18.72 23.55 -28.68
CA SER A 367 -17.78 22.61 -28.02
C SER A 367 -18.35 21.94 -26.77
N ALA A 368 -19.50 22.40 -26.27
CA ALA A 368 -20.07 22.01 -24.98
C ALA A 368 -19.05 22.14 -23.83
N ALA A 369 -18.30 23.25 -23.84
CA ALA A 369 -17.21 23.53 -22.91
C ALA A 369 -17.26 24.95 -22.34
N CYS A 370 -16.60 25.15 -21.20
CA CYS A 370 -16.37 26.48 -20.64
C CYS A 370 -15.12 27.09 -21.29
N VAL A 371 -15.30 28.26 -21.89
CA VAL A 371 -14.30 28.98 -22.68
C VAL A 371 -14.16 30.42 -22.20
N VAL A 372 -13.10 31.07 -22.64
CA VAL A 372 -12.94 32.53 -22.53
C VAL A 372 -13.81 33.16 -23.62
N GLY A 373 -14.95 33.74 -23.24
CA GLY A 373 -15.89 34.35 -24.17
C GLY A 373 -15.57 35.82 -24.44
N SER A 374 -14.93 36.51 -23.52
CA SER A 374 -14.64 37.94 -23.65
C SER A 374 -13.39 38.36 -22.87
N ASP A 375 -12.94 39.60 -23.08
CA ASP A 375 -11.95 40.24 -22.22
C ASP A 375 -12.45 40.39 -20.78
N ALA A 376 -13.76 40.52 -20.56
CA ALA A 376 -14.32 40.64 -19.22
C ALA A 376 -14.04 39.36 -18.40
N ASP A 377 -14.20 38.19 -19.01
CA ASP A 377 -13.88 36.89 -18.38
C ASP A 377 -12.40 36.83 -17.97
N CYS A 378 -11.50 37.36 -18.80
CA CYS A 378 -10.07 37.44 -18.47
C CYS A 378 -9.83 38.41 -17.30
N ARG A 379 -10.45 39.60 -17.33
CA ARG A 379 -10.27 40.62 -16.29
C ARG A 379 -10.78 40.18 -14.92
N SER A 380 -11.82 39.36 -14.86
CA SER A 380 -12.34 38.81 -13.59
C SER A 380 -11.53 37.64 -13.03
N SER A 381 -10.51 37.17 -13.76
CA SER A 381 -9.75 35.98 -13.37
C SER A 381 -8.53 36.30 -12.51
N GLU A 382 -8.15 35.35 -11.66
CA GLU A 382 -6.88 35.40 -10.91
C GLU A 382 -5.65 35.48 -11.84
N ALA A 383 -5.73 34.97 -13.07
CA ALA A 383 -4.65 35.10 -14.05
C ALA A 383 -4.43 36.57 -14.46
N CYS A 384 -5.47 37.39 -14.51
CA CYS A 384 -5.32 38.84 -14.70
C CYS A 384 -4.70 39.47 -13.46
N THR A 385 -5.26 39.25 -12.26
CA THR A 385 -4.77 39.85 -11.01
C THR A 385 -3.32 39.49 -10.70
N ASN A 386 -2.94 38.21 -10.87
CA ASN A 386 -1.64 37.70 -10.44
C ASN A 386 -0.58 37.73 -11.55
N GLN A 387 -0.98 37.70 -12.82
CA GLN A 387 -0.04 37.55 -13.95
C GLN A 387 -0.19 38.63 -15.03
N GLY A 388 -1.14 39.54 -14.87
CA GLY A 388 -1.46 40.58 -15.85
C GLY A 388 -2.15 40.07 -17.11
N ARG A 389 -2.61 38.81 -17.16
CA ARG A 389 -3.24 38.22 -18.35
C ARG A 389 -4.71 38.64 -18.49
N CYS A 390 -4.95 39.87 -18.91
CA CYS A 390 -6.27 40.51 -18.87
C CYS A 390 -6.99 40.63 -20.23
N LYS A 391 -6.40 40.15 -21.33
CA LYS A 391 -7.00 40.20 -22.69
C LYS A 391 -7.22 38.81 -23.25
N ARG A 392 -8.31 38.60 -23.97
CA ARG A 392 -8.61 37.35 -24.68
C ARG A 392 -7.75 37.25 -25.93
N LYS A 393 -7.03 36.12 -26.09
CA LYS A 393 -6.34 35.78 -27.35
C LYS A 393 -7.08 34.72 -28.16
N SER A 394 -7.66 33.74 -27.48
CA SER A 394 -8.41 32.63 -28.08
C SER A 394 -9.51 32.17 -27.12
N PRO A 395 -10.39 31.22 -27.50
CA PRO A 395 -11.36 30.62 -26.58
C PRO A 395 -10.76 29.96 -25.34
N GLU A 396 -9.44 29.74 -25.30
CA GLU A 396 -8.80 28.98 -24.23
C GLU A 396 -7.80 29.78 -23.39
N VAL A 397 -7.37 30.95 -23.86
CA VAL A 397 -6.17 31.63 -23.37
C VAL A 397 -6.40 33.13 -23.20
N CYS A 398 -6.15 33.60 -21.97
CA CYS A 398 -5.92 35.01 -21.66
C CYS A 398 -4.43 35.37 -21.75
N VAL A 399 -4.13 36.58 -22.21
CA VAL A 399 -2.79 37.14 -22.42
C VAL A 399 -2.69 38.55 -21.83
N LYS A 400 -1.46 39.08 -21.73
CA LYS A 400 -1.19 40.41 -21.17
C LYS A 400 -1.74 41.55 -22.04
#